data_AF-A0A563EVD0-F1
#
_entry.id   AF-A0A563EVD0-F1
#
_cell.length_a   1.000
_cell.length_b   1.000
_cell.length_c   1.000
_cell.angle_alpha   90.00
_cell.angle_beta   90.00
_cell.angle_gamma   90.00
#
_symmetry.space_group_name_H-M   'P 1'
#
loop_
_entity.id
_entity.type
_entity.pdbx_description
1 polymer ?
#
loop_
_entity_poly.entity_id
_entity_poly.type
_entity_poly.pdbx_seq_one_letter_code
_entity_poly.pdbx_strand_id
1 'polypeptide(L)'
;MELPRAWQRPDPLRGLDRIPWHELSDGRGSAEGVDRLLRALVASARDERERALVSLSDRLLTDDTVSEASAYAVPFLVELGASYKVAAHVRDRVVFLLAALALAGKGFTEDGKRTRRRWNSAGRELPRTAPDWITQTRHAVAVGAPKIFEALAQERVGCVVALACAVADRCPEYVEALMSDIANECDQTDTMLRESADIALHLLQKQDTPDLLVRGLAQGHPDVLREYETNARPAHQPREITVAQIGYRFALISAYGDEELEMPSGPP
;
A
#
# COMPACT_ATOMS: atom_id res chain seq x y z
N MET A 1 -35.24 9.39 -2.12
CA MET A 1 -33.85 9.89 -2.03
C MET A 1 -32.97 8.70 -2.27
N GLU A 2 -32.30 8.63 -3.43
CA GLU A 2 -31.34 7.55 -3.69
C GLU A 2 -30.13 7.76 -2.76
N LEU A 3 -29.71 6.68 -2.10
CA LEU A 3 -28.49 6.70 -1.31
C LEU A 3 -27.31 7.01 -2.24
N PRO A 4 -26.28 7.78 -1.82
CA PRO A 4 -25.08 8.00 -2.64
C PRO A 4 -24.50 6.66 -3.14
N ARG A 5 -23.81 6.63 -4.29
CA ARG A 5 -23.26 5.37 -4.84
C ARG A 5 -22.36 4.60 -3.87
N ALA A 6 -21.59 5.33 -3.06
CA ALA A 6 -20.79 4.74 -1.97
C ALA A 6 -21.65 3.98 -0.95
N TRP A 7 -22.91 4.39 -0.76
CA TRP A 7 -23.87 3.84 0.20
C TRP A 7 -24.64 2.62 -0.31
N GLN A 8 -24.56 2.34 -1.61
CA GLN A 8 -25.22 1.20 -2.26
C GLN A 8 -24.28 0.00 -2.45
N ARG A 9 -23.07 0.05 -1.88
CA ARG A 9 -22.07 -1.00 -2.09
C ARG A 9 -22.48 -2.33 -1.43
N PRO A 10 -22.23 -3.46 -2.12
CA PRO A 10 -22.46 -4.79 -1.56
C PRO A 10 -21.59 -5.02 -0.31
N ASP A 11 -21.87 -6.10 0.42
CA ASP A 11 -21.02 -6.54 1.52
C ASP A 11 -19.54 -6.62 1.04
N PRO A 12 -18.60 -5.91 1.69
CA PRO A 12 -17.19 -5.90 1.28
C PRO A 12 -16.54 -7.28 1.35
N LEU A 13 -17.11 -8.22 2.12
CA LEU A 13 -16.61 -9.59 2.26
C LEU A 13 -17.41 -10.59 1.42
N ARG A 14 -18.20 -10.12 0.45
CA ARG A 14 -18.97 -10.99 -0.45
C ARG A 14 -18.03 -11.96 -1.20
N GLY A 15 -18.30 -13.25 -1.03
CA GLY A 15 -17.56 -14.32 -1.72
C GLY A 15 -16.29 -14.77 -1.00
N LEU A 16 -16.02 -14.26 0.22
CA LEU A 16 -14.87 -14.63 1.03
C LEU A 16 -14.75 -16.15 1.26
N ASP A 17 -15.88 -16.83 1.47
CA ASP A 17 -15.95 -18.28 1.71
C ASP A 17 -15.68 -19.13 0.46
N ARG A 18 -15.59 -18.52 -0.73
CA ARG A 18 -15.29 -19.22 -1.98
C ARG A 18 -13.79 -19.39 -2.21
N ILE A 19 -12.97 -18.65 -1.47
CA ILE A 19 -11.51 -18.75 -1.57
C ILE A 19 -11.06 -19.89 -0.67
N PRO A 20 -10.33 -20.89 -1.20
CA PRO A 20 -9.84 -22.02 -0.41
C PRO A 20 -8.61 -21.60 0.41
N TRP A 21 -8.77 -20.72 1.39
CA TRP A 21 -7.66 -20.14 2.17
C TRP A 21 -6.70 -21.16 2.77
N HIS A 22 -7.19 -22.35 3.12
CA HIS A 22 -6.36 -23.43 3.64
C HIS A 22 -5.39 -24.03 2.60
N GLU A 23 -5.73 -23.96 1.31
CA GLU A 23 -4.90 -24.40 0.19
C GLU A 23 -3.90 -23.33 -0.26
N LEU A 24 -4.18 -22.06 0.04
CA LEU A 24 -3.29 -20.96 -0.31
C LEU A 24 -2.12 -20.86 0.66
N SER A 25 -1.02 -20.30 0.16
CA SER A 25 0.19 -20.04 0.94
C SER A 25 0.28 -18.59 1.43
N ASP A 26 0.76 -18.41 2.66
CA ASP A 26 1.25 -17.13 3.18
C ASP A 26 2.72 -17.25 3.63
N GLY A 27 3.30 -16.17 4.16
CA GLY A 27 4.70 -16.16 4.61
C GLY A 27 5.03 -17.08 5.80
N ARG A 28 4.03 -17.78 6.35
CA ARG A 28 4.12 -18.69 7.51
C ARG A 28 3.65 -20.11 7.19
N GLY A 29 3.24 -20.40 5.95
CA GLY A 29 2.70 -21.70 5.53
C GLY A 29 1.31 -21.56 4.93
N SER A 30 0.31 -22.21 5.53
CA SER A 30 -1.08 -22.12 5.07
C SER A 30 -1.71 -20.76 5.40
N ALA A 31 -2.50 -20.22 4.47
CA ALA A 31 -3.27 -19.00 4.66
C ALA A 31 -4.59 -19.22 5.44
N GLU A 32 -4.79 -20.41 6.04
CA GLU A 32 -5.95 -20.69 6.89
C GLU A 32 -6.13 -19.61 7.96
N GLY A 33 -7.35 -19.05 8.08
CA GLY A 33 -7.68 -18.02 9.06
C GLY A 33 -7.54 -16.58 8.57
N VAL A 34 -7.02 -16.34 7.35
CA VAL A 34 -7.04 -14.99 6.74
C VAL A 34 -8.49 -14.49 6.57
N ASP A 35 -9.42 -15.37 6.22
CA ASP A 35 -10.85 -15.10 6.19
C ASP A 35 -11.40 -14.61 7.54
N ARG A 36 -11.01 -15.26 8.63
CA ARG A 36 -11.43 -14.86 9.99
C ARG A 36 -10.90 -13.48 10.35
N LEU A 37 -9.64 -13.20 9.99
CA LEU A 37 -9.04 -11.88 10.20
C LEU A 37 -9.76 -10.80 9.40
N LEU A 38 -10.08 -11.06 8.12
CA LEU A 38 -10.85 -10.13 7.28
C LEU A 38 -12.25 -9.85 7.85
N ARG A 39 -12.92 -10.86 8.42
CA ARG A 39 -14.20 -10.68 9.12
C ARG A 39 -14.05 -9.88 10.42
N ALA A 40 -12.98 -10.11 11.16
CA ALA A 40 -12.71 -9.39 12.41
C ALA A 40 -12.47 -7.89 12.18
N LEU A 41 -12.05 -7.46 10.98
CA LEU A 41 -11.94 -6.04 10.63
C LEU A 41 -13.27 -5.28 10.65
N VAL A 42 -14.40 -5.98 10.51
CA VAL A 42 -15.75 -5.39 10.57
C VAL A 42 -16.48 -5.73 11.88
N ALA A 43 -15.76 -6.28 12.86
CA ALA A 43 -16.32 -6.59 14.19
C ALA A 43 -16.74 -5.31 14.93
N SER A 44 -17.65 -5.46 15.88
CA SER A 44 -18.17 -4.32 16.67
C SER A 44 -17.12 -3.76 17.64
N ALA A 45 -16.28 -4.62 18.22
CA ALA A 45 -15.27 -4.24 19.20
C ALA A 45 -14.03 -3.63 18.54
N ARG A 46 -13.57 -2.48 19.05
CA ARG A 46 -12.39 -1.76 18.52
C ARG A 46 -11.11 -2.58 18.65
N ASP A 47 -10.83 -3.09 19.84
CA ASP A 47 -9.61 -3.87 20.10
C ASP A 47 -9.52 -5.14 19.25
N GLU A 48 -10.68 -5.72 18.89
CA GLU A 48 -10.74 -6.86 17.99
C GLU A 48 -10.32 -6.48 16.57
N ARG A 49 -10.80 -5.34 16.06
CA ARG A 49 -10.39 -4.81 14.75
C ARG A 49 -8.91 -4.47 14.71
N GLU A 50 -8.38 -3.84 15.76
CA GLU A 50 -6.97 -3.45 15.84
C GLU A 50 -6.05 -4.68 15.87
N ARG A 51 -6.35 -5.68 16.70
CA ARG A 51 -5.60 -6.95 16.70
C ARG A 51 -5.68 -7.68 15.37
N ALA A 52 -6.86 -7.65 14.73
CA ALA A 52 -7.06 -8.25 13.42
C ALA A 52 -6.26 -7.53 12.33
N LEU A 53 -6.17 -6.20 12.35
CA LEU A 53 -5.35 -5.41 11.42
C LEU A 53 -3.87 -5.77 11.51
N VAL A 54 -3.32 -5.83 12.73
CA VAL A 54 -1.92 -6.21 12.95
C VAL A 54 -1.69 -7.62 12.44
N SER A 55 -2.50 -8.58 12.90
CA SER A 55 -2.35 -9.99 12.51
C SER A 55 -2.53 -10.21 11.00
N LEU A 56 -3.43 -9.47 10.36
CA LEU A 56 -3.64 -9.56 8.92
C LEU A 56 -2.47 -8.98 8.15
N SER A 57 -1.97 -7.81 8.54
CA SER A 57 -0.82 -7.17 7.91
C SER A 57 0.42 -8.07 7.97
N ASP A 58 0.67 -8.69 9.12
CA ASP A 58 1.78 -9.63 9.34
C ASP A 58 1.73 -10.87 8.44
N ARG A 59 0.53 -11.31 8.08
CA ARG A 59 0.33 -12.48 7.22
C ARG A 59 0.38 -12.12 5.75
N LEU A 60 -0.20 -10.98 5.36
CA LEU A 60 -0.26 -10.55 3.97
C LEU A 60 1.03 -9.86 3.51
N LEU A 61 1.88 -9.40 4.42
CA LEU A 61 3.14 -8.73 4.11
C LEU A 61 4.25 -9.14 5.09
N THR A 62 4.48 -10.45 5.24
CA THR A 62 5.50 -10.99 6.15
C THR A 62 6.91 -10.52 5.74
N ASP A 63 7.59 -9.74 6.57
CA ASP A 63 8.92 -9.16 6.30
C ASP A 63 9.02 -8.45 4.92
N ASP A 64 8.01 -7.64 4.60
CA ASP A 64 7.85 -6.95 3.31
C ASP A 64 7.73 -7.89 2.09
N THR A 65 7.29 -9.13 2.33
CA THR A 65 7.20 -10.18 1.30
C THR A 65 5.75 -10.55 1.05
N VAL A 66 5.28 -10.32 -0.18
CA VAL A 66 3.93 -10.74 -0.60
C VAL A 66 3.89 -12.23 -0.94
N SER A 67 2.71 -12.80 -0.79
CA SER A 67 2.42 -14.23 -0.98
C SER A 67 1.21 -14.39 -1.90
N GLU A 68 0.84 -15.65 -2.14
CA GLU A 68 -0.41 -15.99 -2.79
C GLU A 68 -1.61 -15.38 -2.03
N ALA A 69 -1.67 -15.57 -0.72
CA ALA A 69 -2.72 -15.00 0.13
C ALA A 69 -2.83 -13.48 -0.01
N SER A 70 -1.71 -12.77 -0.17
CA SER A 70 -1.67 -11.33 -0.42
C SER A 70 -2.46 -10.96 -1.67
N ALA A 71 -2.21 -11.63 -2.80
CA ALA A 71 -2.90 -11.36 -4.06
C ALA A 71 -4.40 -11.66 -3.97
N TYR A 72 -4.79 -12.76 -3.32
CA TYR A 72 -6.19 -13.16 -3.14
C TYR A 72 -6.96 -12.28 -2.14
N ALA A 73 -6.27 -11.65 -1.17
CA ALA A 73 -6.90 -10.75 -0.19
C ALA A 73 -7.21 -9.36 -0.77
N VAL A 74 -6.45 -8.89 -1.76
CA VAL A 74 -6.56 -7.53 -2.31
C VAL A 74 -8.00 -7.14 -2.70
N PRO A 75 -8.79 -7.95 -3.42
CA PRO A 75 -10.16 -7.57 -3.76
C PRO A 75 -11.03 -7.24 -2.54
N PHE A 76 -10.89 -7.99 -1.45
CA PHE A 76 -11.63 -7.74 -0.21
C PHE A 76 -11.11 -6.50 0.52
N LEU A 77 -9.79 -6.32 0.57
CA LEU A 77 -9.17 -5.10 1.13
C LEU A 77 -9.62 -3.85 0.38
N VAL A 78 -9.74 -3.92 -0.95
CA VAL A 78 -10.25 -2.79 -1.77
C VAL A 78 -11.68 -2.44 -1.40
N GLU A 79 -12.56 -3.44 -1.27
CA GLU A 79 -13.96 -3.19 -0.88
C GLU A 79 -14.06 -2.67 0.56
N LEU A 80 -13.24 -3.18 1.49
CA LEU A 80 -13.15 -2.67 2.86
C LEU A 80 -12.65 -1.21 2.88
N GLY A 81 -11.57 -0.92 2.17
CA GLY A 81 -10.95 0.40 2.05
C GLY A 81 -11.84 1.45 1.39
N ALA A 82 -12.87 1.02 0.67
CA ALA A 82 -13.77 1.91 -0.04
C ALA A 82 -15.23 1.84 0.47
N SER A 83 -15.46 1.18 1.60
CA SER A 83 -16.78 1.04 2.22
C SER A 83 -16.94 2.00 3.41
N TYR A 84 -17.96 2.85 3.34
CA TYR A 84 -18.37 3.73 4.44
C TYR A 84 -18.95 2.97 5.66
N LYS A 85 -19.27 1.66 5.51
CA LYS A 85 -19.72 0.80 6.61
C LYS A 85 -18.56 0.34 7.51
N VAL A 86 -17.33 0.46 7.02
CA VAL A 86 -16.11 0.15 7.76
C VAL A 86 -15.71 1.40 8.54
N ALA A 87 -15.34 1.23 9.80
CA ALA A 87 -14.89 2.35 10.63
C ALA A 87 -13.66 3.03 10.01
N ALA A 88 -13.63 4.37 10.01
CA ALA A 88 -12.62 5.17 9.30
C ALA A 88 -11.17 4.73 9.62
N HIS A 89 -10.82 4.58 10.91
CA HIS A 89 -9.49 4.10 11.31
C HIS A 89 -9.08 2.75 10.70
N VAL A 90 -10.03 1.83 10.51
CA VAL A 90 -9.76 0.53 9.87
C VAL A 90 -9.61 0.69 8.37
N ARG A 91 -10.49 1.48 7.76
CA ARG A 91 -10.44 1.78 6.33
C ARG A 91 -9.08 2.38 5.96
N ASP A 92 -8.61 3.37 6.72
CA ASP A 92 -7.34 4.04 6.46
C ASP A 92 -6.15 3.07 6.56
N ARG A 93 -6.12 2.23 7.61
CA ARG A 93 -5.09 1.19 7.77
C ARG A 93 -5.12 0.15 6.66
N VAL A 94 -6.30 -0.25 6.20
CA VAL A 94 -6.46 -1.16 5.06
C VAL A 94 -5.93 -0.52 3.77
N VAL A 95 -6.17 0.77 3.56
CA VAL A 95 -5.66 1.50 2.39
C VAL A 95 -4.13 1.65 2.46
N PHE A 96 -3.56 1.92 3.64
CA PHE A 96 -2.11 1.86 3.82
C PHE A 96 -1.53 0.47 3.54
N LEU A 97 -2.17 -0.59 4.03
CA LEU A 97 -1.76 -1.96 3.73
C LEU A 97 -1.79 -2.24 2.21
N LEU A 98 -2.83 -1.80 1.49
CA LEU A 98 -2.89 -1.89 0.04
C LEU A 98 -1.73 -1.17 -0.66
N ALA A 99 -1.40 0.05 -0.20
CA ALA A 99 -0.25 0.79 -0.73
C ALA A 99 1.08 0.04 -0.46
N ALA A 100 1.26 -0.52 0.73
CA ALA A 100 2.43 -1.32 1.08
C ALA A 100 2.54 -2.59 0.21
N LEU A 101 1.42 -3.30 0.00
CA LEU A 101 1.34 -4.46 -0.89
C LEU A 101 1.70 -4.12 -2.34
N ALA A 102 1.30 -2.94 -2.83
CA ALA A 102 1.64 -2.45 -4.16
C ALA A 102 3.12 -1.99 -4.29
N LEU A 103 3.75 -1.61 -3.19
CA LEU A 103 5.16 -1.21 -3.15
C LEU A 103 6.12 -2.37 -2.84
N ALA A 104 5.59 -3.54 -2.47
CA ALA A 104 6.39 -4.68 -2.07
C ALA A 104 7.47 -5.04 -3.11
N GLY A 105 8.71 -5.13 -2.62
CA GLY A 105 9.89 -5.47 -3.42
C GLY A 105 10.20 -6.97 -3.45
N LYS A 106 9.56 -7.75 -2.56
CA LYS A 106 9.82 -9.17 -2.34
C LYS A 106 8.51 -9.96 -2.49
N GLY A 107 8.63 -11.21 -2.91
CA GLY A 107 7.50 -12.14 -2.96
C GLY A 107 7.96 -13.55 -2.69
N PHE A 108 7.04 -14.42 -2.28
CA PHE A 108 7.30 -15.86 -2.21
C PHE A 108 7.22 -16.50 -3.61
N THR A 109 7.88 -17.63 -3.77
CA THR A 109 7.77 -18.55 -4.91
C THR A 109 6.88 -19.72 -4.51
N GLU A 110 6.49 -20.56 -5.47
CA GLU A 110 5.69 -21.77 -5.20
C GLU A 110 6.36 -22.71 -4.17
N ASP A 111 7.69 -22.81 -4.21
CA ASP A 111 8.48 -23.60 -3.24
C ASP A 111 8.65 -22.91 -1.86
N GLY A 112 7.99 -21.78 -1.61
CA GLY A 112 8.12 -21.02 -0.36
C GLY A 112 9.43 -20.22 -0.22
N LYS A 113 10.30 -20.18 -1.24
CA LYS A 113 11.51 -19.34 -1.23
C LYS A 113 11.18 -17.89 -1.53
N ARG A 114 11.96 -16.95 -1.02
CA ARG A 114 11.83 -15.51 -1.33
C ARG A 114 12.48 -15.18 -2.68
N THR A 115 11.75 -14.42 -3.49
CA THR A 115 12.25 -13.72 -4.68
C THR A 115 12.15 -12.22 -4.47
N ARG A 116 12.87 -11.45 -5.29
CA ARG A 116 12.87 -9.98 -5.24
C ARG A 116 12.80 -9.39 -6.63
N ARG A 117 12.26 -8.19 -6.72
CA ARG A 117 12.32 -7.35 -7.92
C ARG A 117 13.78 -7.07 -8.26
N ARG A 118 14.09 -7.09 -9.55
CA ARG A 118 15.43 -6.84 -10.10
C ARG A 118 15.29 -6.00 -11.36
N TRP A 119 16.28 -5.20 -11.65
CA TRP A 119 16.27 -4.31 -12.80
C TRP A 119 17.56 -4.47 -13.61
N ASN A 120 17.46 -4.27 -14.91
CA ASN A 120 18.65 -4.13 -15.76
C ASN A 120 19.22 -2.71 -15.67
N SER A 121 20.38 -2.48 -16.30
CA SER A 121 21.03 -1.16 -16.31
C SER A 121 20.19 -0.03 -16.93
N ALA A 122 19.16 -0.35 -17.69
CA ALA A 122 18.21 0.60 -18.27
C ALA A 122 16.98 0.83 -17.37
N GLY A 123 16.97 0.33 -16.13
CA GLY A 123 15.86 0.49 -15.19
C GLY A 123 14.62 -0.35 -15.53
N ARG A 124 14.72 -1.31 -16.47
CA ARG A 124 13.60 -2.21 -16.79
C ARG A 124 13.57 -3.38 -15.82
N GLU A 125 12.39 -3.63 -15.25
CA GLU A 125 12.17 -4.73 -14.33
C GLU A 125 12.36 -6.07 -15.07
N LEU A 126 13.26 -6.91 -14.54
CA LEU A 126 13.56 -8.24 -15.08
C LEU A 126 12.41 -9.20 -14.77
N PRO A 127 12.10 -10.15 -15.67
CA PRO A 127 11.07 -11.16 -15.41
C PRO A 127 11.42 -12.03 -14.20
N ARG A 128 10.38 -12.54 -13.54
CA ARG A 128 10.46 -13.52 -12.45
C ARG A 128 9.80 -14.83 -12.89
N THR A 129 10.20 -15.93 -12.25
CA THR A 129 9.55 -17.23 -12.43
C THR A 129 8.12 -17.17 -11.91
N ALA A 130 7.20 -17.82 -12.60
CA ALA A 130 5.83 -17.98 -12.11
C ALA A 130 5.80 -18.91 -10.87
N PRO A 131 4.84 -18.72 -9.95
CA PRO A 131 3.91 -17.60 -9.88
C PRO A 131 4.62 -16.31 -9.40
N ASP A 132 4.35 -15.19 -10.10
CA ASP A 132 4.89 -13.87 -9.74
C ASP A 132 3.90 -13.12 -8.84
N TRP A 133 3.89 -13.43 -7.54
CA TRP A 133 2.98 -12.81 -6.58
C TRP A 133 3.20 -11.30 -6.42
N ILE A 134 4.41 -10.81 -6.69
CA ILE A 134 4.70 -9.36 -6.68
C ILE A 134 3.89 -8.66 -7.77
N THR A 135 4.01 -9.13 -9.02
CA THR A 135 3.27 -8.52 -10.14
C THR A 135 1.76 -8.71 -10.00
N GLN A 136 1.31 -9.87 -9.55
CA GLN A 136 -0.12 -10.15 -9.37
C GLN A 136 -0.75 -9.26 -8.29
N THR A 137 -0.09 -9.13 -7.12
CA THR A 137 -0.57 -8.27 -6.04
C THR A 137 -0.61 -6.80 -6.49
N ARG A 138 0.48 -6.30 -7.09
CA ARG A 138 0.55 -4.93 -7.63
C ARG A 138 -0.55 -4.65 -8.64
N HIS A 139 -0.77 -5.58 -9.56
CA HIS A 139 -1.82 -5.46 -10.56
C HIS A 139 -3.21 -5.42 -9.92
N ALA A 140 -3.50 -6.34 -8.98
CA ALA A 140 -4.77 -6.37 -8.28
C ALA A 140 -5.05 -5.07 -7.52
N VAL A 141 -4.04 -4.51 -6.83
CA VAL A 141 -4.19 -3.24 -6.11
C VAL A 141 -4.48 -2.10 -7.10
N ALA A 142 -3.71 -2.01 -8.18
CA ALA A 142 -3.89 -0.98 -9.19
C ALA A 142 -5.28 -1.04 -9.88
N VAL A 143 -5.80 -2.24 -10.13
CA VAL A 143 -7.16 -2.43 -10.67
C VAL A 143 -8.23 -1.99 -9.68
N GLY A 144 -8.00 -2.21 -8.38
CA GLY A 144 -8.95 -1.85 -7.32
C GLY A 144 -8.89 -0.38 -6.87
N ALA A 145 -7.72 0.26 -6.98
CA ALA A 145 -7.46 1.60 -6.45
C ALA A 145 -8.46 2.69 -6.89
N PRO A 146 -8.93 2.76 -8.15
CA PRO A 146 -9.95 3.73 -8.56
C PRO A 146 -11.20 3.74 -7.67
N LYS A 147 -11.61 2.58 -7.14
CA LYS A 147 -12.78 2.49 -6.24
C LYS A 147 -12.56 3.19 -4.91
N ILE A 148 -11.32 3.18 -4.40
CA ILE A 148 -10.93 3.82 -3.15
C ILE A 148 -10.84 5.34 -3.37
N PHE A 149 -10.18 5.77 -4.46
CA PHE A 149 -10.11 7.18 -4.82
C PHE A 149 -11.50 7.80 -5.01
N GLU A 150 -12.45 7.08 -5.62
CA GLU A 150 -13.84 7.55 -5.73
C GLU A 150 -14.51 7.65 -4.35
N ALA A 151 -14.30 6.66 -3.48
CA ALA A 151 -14.94 6.64 -2.15
C ALA A 151 -14.39 7.72 -1.21
N LEU A 152 -13.11 8.08 -1.36
CA LEU A 152 -12.39 9.03 -0.51
C LEU A 152 -12.08 10.35 -1.24
N ALA A 153 -12.77 10.64 -2.35
CA ALA A 153 -12.48 11.80 -3.21
C ALA A 153 -12.59 13.17 -2.51
N GLN A 154 -13.22 13.21 -1.34
CA GLN A 154 -13.42 14.42 -0.53
C GLN A 154 -12.62 14.39 0.77
N GLU A 155 -11.90 13.29 1.05
CA GLU A 155 -11.11 13.14 2.27
C GLU A 155 -9.65 13.50 2.00
N ARG A 156 -9.09 14.36 2.86
CA ARG A 156 -7.67 14.77 2.82
C ARG A 156 -6.91 13.94 3.85
N VAL A 157 -6.64 12.68 3.52
CA VAL A 157 -6.05 11.71 4.44
C VAL A 157 -4.80 11.06 3.84
N GLY A 158 -3.80 10.80 4.67
CA GLY A 158 -2.52 10.23 4.23
C GLY A 158 -2.65 8.91 3.48
N CYS A 159 -3.63 8.06 3.83
CA CYS A 159 -3.81 6.76 3.18
C CYS A 159 -4.10 6.89 1.67
N VAL A 160 -4.83 7.92 1.24
CA VAL A 160 -5.11 8.20 -0.18
C VAL A 160 -3.84 8.63 -0.91
N VAL A 161 -3.02 9.46 -0.28
CA VAL A 161 -1.75 9.92 -0.85
C VAL A 161 -0.75 8.77 -0.97
N ALA A 162 -0.66 7.92 0.06
CA ALA A 162 0.12 6.70 0.03
C ALA A 162 -0.28 5.76 -1.12
N LEU A 163 -1.58 5.56 -1.32
CA LEU A 163 -2.08 4.76 -2.45
C LEU A 163 -1.74 5.41 -3.79
N ALA A 164 -1.87 6.73 -3.92
CA ALA A 164 -1.51 7.46 -5.14
C ALA A 164 -0.02 7.30 -5.49
N CYS A 165 0.87 7.36 -4.49
CA CYS A 165 2.30 7.06 -4.69
C CYS A 165 2.51 5.63 -5.19
N ALA A 166 1.81 4.66 -4.59
CA ALA A 166 2.01 3.24 -4.86
C ALA A 166 1.50 2.79 -6.24
N VAL A 167 0.48 3.45 -6.79
CA VAL A 167 -0.15 3.07 -8.07
C VAL A 167 -0.22 4.21 -9.09
N ALA A 168 0.69 5.19 -9.04
CA ALA A 168 0.69 6.40 -9.87
C ALA A 168 0.48 6.12 -11.38
N ASP A 169 1.08 5.05 -11.92
CA ASP A 169 0.95 4.66 -13.33
C ASP A 169 -0.48 4.29 -13.78
N ARG A 170 -1.38 4.06 -12.83
CA ARG A 170 -2.73 3.52 -13.04
C ARG A 170 -3.83 4.34 -12.37
N CYS A 171 -3.49 5.51 -11.82
CA CYS A 171 -4.47 6.41 -11.21
C CYS A 171 -5.38 7.06 -12.26
N PRO A 172 -6.67 7.28 -11.94
CA PRO A 172 -7.54 8.15 -12.73
C PRO A 172 -7.00 9.59 -12.81
N GLU A 173 -7.30 10.30 -13.90
CA GLU A 173 -6.82 11.68 -14.13
C GLU A 173 -7.20 12.66 -13.00
N TYR A 174 -8.40 12.51 -12.41
CA TYR A 174 -8.86 13.39 -11.33
C TYR A 174 -8.02 13.27 -10.05
N VAL A 175 -7.25 12.18 -9.88
CA VAL A 175 -6.38 12.01 -8.71
C VAL A 175 -5.24 13.02 -8.72
N GLU A 176 -4.80 13.48 -9.89
CA GLU A 176 -3.79 14.54 -9.99
C GLU A 176 -4.28 15.84 -9.36
N ALA A 177 -5.51 16.26 -9.69
CA ALA A 177 -6.13 17.43 -9.08
C ALA A 177 -6.29 17.25 -7.56
N LEU A 178 -6.71 16.06 -7.12
CA LEU A 178 -6.83 15.75 -5.68
C LEU A 178 -5.48 15.87 -4.96
N MET A 179 -4.39 15.34 -5.53
CA MET A 179 -3.05 15.47 -4.92
C MET A 179 -2.58 16.92 -4.90
N SER A 180 -2.84 17.67 -5.96
CA SER A 180 -2.53 19.10 -6.02
C SER A 180 -3.30 19.90 -4.96
N ASP A 181 -4.58 19.61 -4.77
CA ASP A 181 -5.39 20.25 -3.74
C ASP A 181 -4.87 19.91 -2.33
N ILE A 182 -4.45 18.67 -2.07
CA ILE A 182 -3.85 18.28 -0.78
C ILE A 182 -2.52 19.01 -0.57
N ALA A 183 -1.63 19.04 -1.56
CA ALA A 183 -0.34 19.72 -1.46
C ALA A 183 -0.48 21.24 -1.21
N ASN A 184 -1.48 21.88 -1.81
CA ASN A 184 -1.67 23.33 -1.69
C ASN A 184 -2.45 23.75 -0.43
N GLU A 185 -3.39 22.93 0.02
CA GLU A 185 -4.29 23.27 1.14
C GLU A 185 -3.88 22.70 2.49
N CYS A 186 -2.94 21.75 2.53
CA CYS A 186 -2.38 21.31 3.80
C CYS A 186 -1.70 22.49 4.50
N ASP A 187 -2.19 22.81 5.71
CA ASP A 187 -1.59 23.81 6.58
C ASP A 187 -0.09 23.53 6.74
N GLN A 188 0.69 24.58 7.02
CA GLN A 188 2.14 24.48 7.24
C GLN A 188 2.53 23.47 8.34
N THR A 189 1.58 23.07 9.19
CA THR A 189 1.74 22.13 10.30
C THR A 189 1.82 20.67 9.87
N ASP A 190 1.18 20.24 8.78
CA ASP A 190 1.30 18.86 8.28
C ASP A 190 2.23 18.79 7.05
N THR A 191 3.50 19.09 7.33
CA THR A 191 4.56 19.10 6.30
C THR A 191 4.72 17.73 5.65
N MET A 192 4.54 16.63 6.40
CA MET A 192 4.70 15.26 5.89
C MET A 192 3.60 14.90 4.88
N LEU A 193 2.35 15.25 5.16
CA LEU A 193 1.26 15.01 4.21
C LEU A 193 1.45 15.81 2.93
N ARG A 194 1.85 17.08 3.06
CA ARG A 194 2.13 17.94 1.92
C ARG A 194 3.26 17.39 1.04
N GLU A 195 4.41 17.05 1.64
CA GLU A 195 5.54 16.49 0.90
C GLU A 195 5.20 15.15 0.23
N SER A 196 4.41 14.31 0.91
CA SER A 196 3.88 13.08 0.31
C SER A 196 2.98 13.36 -0.90
N ALA A 197 2.14 14.40 -0.83
CA ALA A 197 1.26 14.79 -1.94
C ALA A 197 2.03 15.38 -3.12
N ASP A 198 3.07 16.18 -2.87
CA ASP A 198 3.99 16.68 -3.90
C ASP A 198 4.71 15.52 -4.60
N ILE A 199 5.15 14.52 -3.84
CA ILE A 199 5.73 13.28 -4.38
C ILE A 199 4.71 12.55 -5.28
N ALA A 200 3.48 12.36 -4.79
CA ALA A 200 2.43 11.70 -5.57
C ALA A 200 2.16 12.46 -6.88
N LEU A 201 2.08 13.79 -6.83
CA LEU A 201 1.88 14.65 -8.00
C LEU A 201 3.03 14.50 -9.02
N HIS A 202 4.28 14.51 -8.56
CA HIS A 202 5.45 14.29 -9.40
C HIS A 202 5.39 12.94 -10.15
N LEU A 203 5.01 11.87 -9.43
CA LEU A 203 4.87 10.53 -10.01
C LEU A 203 3.71 10.45 -11.01
N LEU A 204 2.55 11.05 -10.70
CA LEU A 204 1.37 11.07 -11.57
C LEU A 204 1.64 11.80 -12.89
N GLN A 205 2.40 12.89 -12.83
CA GLN A 205 2.77 13.68 -13.99
C GLN A 205 3.86 13.03 -14.85
N LYS A 206 4.41 11.88 -14.42
CA LYS A 206 5.44 11.10 -15.12
C LYS A 206 6.65 11.96 -15.50
N GLN A 207 7.00 12.89 -14.61
CA GLN A 207 8.19 13.72 -14.77
C GLN A 207 9.43 12.87 -14.55
N ASP A 208 10.55 13.29 -15.16
CA ASP A 208 11.85 12.67 -14.85
C ASP A 208 12.21 12.92 -13.38
N THR A 209 12.67 11.89 -12.68
CA THR A 209 13.06 11.98 -11.26
C THR A 209 14.57 12.18 -11.14
N PRO A 210 15.05 13.43 -10.98
CA PRO A 210 16.48 13.70 -10.88
C PRO A 210 17.04 13.19 -9.55
N ASP A 211 18.33 12.82 -9.54
CA ASP A 211 19.04 12.34 -8.33
C ASP A 211 18.92 13.32 -7.17
N LEU A 212 19.00 14.61 -7.49
CA LEU A 212 18.95 15.70 -6.52
C LEU A 212 17.60 15.75 -5.78
N LEU A 213 16.49 15.43 -6.46
CA LEU A 213 15.18 15.37 -5.82
C LEU A 213 15.14 14.23 -4.80
N VAL A 214 15.60 13.03 -5.19
CA VAL A 214 15.62 11.87 -4.28
C VAL A 214 16.49 12.15 -3.06
N ARG A 215 17.68 12.75 -3.27
CA ARG A 215 18.56 13.17 -2.17
C ARG A 215 17.92 14.22 -1.28
N GLY A 216 17.28 15.24 -1.86
CA GLY A 216 16.63 16.31 -1.12
C GLY A 216 15.52 15.78 -0.22
N LEU A 217 14.65 14.91 -0.75
CA LEU A 217 13.61 14.23 0.02
C LEU A 217 14.21 13.33 1.12
N ALA A 218 15.32 12.65 0.84
CA ALA A 218 15.96 11.79 1.81
C ALA A 218 16.66 12.57 2.95
N GLN A 219 17.15 13.79 2.70
CA GLN A 219 17.92 14.59 3.68
C GLN A 219 17.16 14.86 4.99
N GLY A 220 15.83 14.97 4.95
CA GLY A 220 15.00 15.13 6.14
C GLY A 220 14.83 13.86 6.98
N HIS A 221 15.24 12.70 6.46
CA HIS A 221 14.91 11.39 7.02
C HIS A 221 16.15 10.48 7.08
N PRO A 222 16.87 10.45 8.22
CA PRO A 222 18.17 9.78 8.34
C PRO A 222 18.19 8.32 7.90
N ASP A 223 17.11 7.56 8.12
CA ASP A 223 17.03 6.17 7.68
C ASP A 223 16.85 6.04 6.17
N VAL A 224 16.02 6.89 5.56
CA VAL A 224 15.84 6.94 4.11
C VAL A 224 17.13 7.37 3.43
N LEU A 225 17.81 8.38 3.99
CA LEU A 225 19.11 8.82 3.52
C LEU A 225 20.14 7.71 3.63
N ARG A 226 20.19 7.01 4.78
CA ARG A 226 21.10 5.88 4.98
C ARG A 226 20.84 4.78 3.96
N GLU A 227 19.59 4.38 3.74
CA GLU A 227 19.24 3.38 2.72
C GLU A 227 19.66 3.80 1.32
N TYR A 228 19.49 5.09 0.99
CA TYR A 228 19.87 5.67 -0.29
C TYR A 228 21.39 5.70 -0.48
N GLU A 229 22.14 6.16 0.52
CA GLU A 229 23.59 6.32 0.47
C GLU A 229 24.35 4.99 0.56
N THR A 230 23.83 4.04 1.32
CA THR A 230 24.46 2.70 1.49
C THR A 230 24.19 1.75 0.33
N ASN A 231 23.44 2.20 -0.69
CA ASN A 231 23.03 1.36 -1.82
C ASN A 231 22.25 0.11 -1.35
N ALA A 232 21.50 0.24 -0.25
CA ALA A 232 20.67 -0.83 0.29
C ALA A 232 19.51 -1.20 -0.64
N ARG A 233 19.20 -0.31 -1.59
CA ARG A 233 18.25 -0.57 -2.68
C ARG A 233 18.83 -1.59 -3.66
N PRO A 234 17.98 -2.43 -4.28
CA PRO A 234 18.40 -3.29 -5.37
C PRO A 234 19.11 -2.50 -6.49
N ALA A 235 20.18 -3.08 -7.03
CA ALA A 235 20.91 -2.48 -8.14
C ALA A 235 19.97 -2.11 -9.31
N HIS A 236 20.17 -0.91 -9.84
CA HIS A 236 19.40 -0.32 -10.94
C HIS A 236 17.90 -0.11 -10.67
N GLN A 237 17.46 -0.11 -9.40
CA GLN A 237 16.09 0.27 -9.06
C GLN A 237 15.80 1.69 -9.61
N PRO A 238 14.71 1.86 -10.40
CA PRO A 238 14.25 3.17 -10.84
C PRO A 238 13.99 4.12 -9.68
N ARG A 239 14.33 5.39 -9.87
CA ARG A 239 14.23 6.41 -8.81
C ARG A 239 12.78 6.68 -8.43
N GLU A 240 11.86 6.54 -9.37
CA GLU A 240 10.42 6.67 -9.20
C GLU A 240 9.91 5.70 -8.13
N ILE A 241 10.46 4.48 -8.07
CA ILE A 241 10.11 3.49 -7.04
C ILE A 241 10.61 3.94 -5.68
N THR A 242 11.84 4.48 -5.62
CA THR A 242 12.40 5.01 -4.38
C THR A 242 11.57 6.19 -3.87
N VAL A 243 11.21 7.12 -4.76
CA VAL A 243 10.38 8.27 -4.43
C VAL A 243 8.97 7.84 -3.99
N ALA A 244 8.36 6.84 -4.65
CA ALA A 244 7.08 6.28 -4.21
C ALA A 244 7.14 5.67 -2.80
N GLN A 245 8.24 4.99 -2.45
CA GLN A 245 8.48 4.45 -1.11
C GLN A 245 8.63 5.55 -0.06
N ILE A 246 9.30 6.66 -0.41
CA ILE A 246 9.41 7.85 0.45
C ILE A 246 8.03 8.50 0.67
N GLY A 247 7.27 8.72 -0.41
CA GLY A 247 5.93 9.29 -0.36
C GLY A 247 5.00 8.47 0.54
N TYR A 248 5.00 7.14 0.38
CA TYR A 248 4.29 6.22 1.28
C TYR A 248 4.67 6.43 2.75
N ARG A 249 5.98 6.50 3.06
CA ARG A 249 6.46 6.67 4.43
C ARG A 249 6.01 8.01 5.01
N PHE A 250 6.09 9.10 4.26
CA PHE A 250 5.66 10.42 4.73
C PHE A 250 4.16 10.47 5.02
N ALA A 251 3.35 9.89 4.14
CA ALA A 251 1.91 9.75 4.37
C ALA A 251 1.60 8.94 5.63
N LEU A 252 2.37 7.88 5.90
CA LEU A 252 2.22 7.06 7.10
C LEU A 252 2.61 7.86 8.36
N ILE A 253 3.74 8.57 8.34
CA ILE A 253 4.20 9.42 9.45
C ILE A 253 3.19 10.55 9.74
N SER A 254 2.62 11.18 8.72
CA SER A 254 1.56 12.18 8.91
C SER A 254 0.35 11.59 9.65
N ALA A 255 -0.09 10.38 9.25
CA ALA A 255 -1.28 9.77 9.82
C ALA A 255 -1.10 9.24 11.25
N TYR A 256 0.12 8.82 11.60
CA TYR A 256 0.37 7.96 12.77
C TYR A 256 1.57 8.36 13.63
N GLY A 257 2.36 9.35 13.20
CA GLY A 257 3.63 9.69 13.83
C GLY A 257 4.76 8.70 13.49
N ASP A 258 5.93 8.97 14.03
CA ASP A 258 7.16 8.20 13.76
C ASP A 258 7.25 6.90 14.59
N GLU A 259 6.55 6.83 15.73
CA GLU A 259 6.59 5.71 16.69
C GLU A 259 5.84 4.45 16.20
N GLU A 260 4.90 4.58 15.27
CA GLU A 260 4.12 3.46 14.71
C GLU A 260 4.72 2.86 13.41
N LEU A 261 5.93 3.26 13.02
CA LEU A 261 6.67 2.62 11.92
C LEU A 261 7.07 1.16 12.23
N GLU A 262 6.91 0.72 13.49
CA GLU A 262 7.00 -0.68 13.92
C GLU A 262 5.74 -1.49 13.55
N MET A 263 5.37 -1.50 12.26
CA MET A 263 4.72 -2.70 11.71
C MET A 263 5.82 -3.77 11.63
N PRO A 264 5.61 -4.99 12.15
CA PRO A 264 6.69 -5.73 12.78
C PRO A 264 7.78 -6.15 11.80
N SER A 265 8.95 -5.50 11.93
CA SER A 265 10.21 -6.21 11.81
C SER A 265 10.25 -7.24 12.95
N GLY A 266 10.17 -8.53 12.62
CA GLY A 266 10.14 -9.62 13.59
C GLY A 266 11.34 -9.66 14.56
N PRO A 267 11.25 -10.45 15.65
CA PRO A 267 12.36 -10.63 16.61
C PRO A 267 13.58 -11.33 15.97
N PRO A 268 14.78 -11.20 16.57
CA PRO A 268 16.06 -11.63 15.99
C PRO A 268 16.18 -13.12 15.69
#